data_AF-A0A8B5W9Z8-F1
#
_entry.id   AF-A0A8B5W9Z8-F1
#
_cell.length_a   1.000
_cell.length_b   1.000
_cell.length_c   1.000
_cell.angle_alpha   90.00
_cell.angle_beta   90.00
_cell.angle_gamma   90.00
#
_symmetry.space_group_name_H-M   'P 1'
#
loop_
_entity.id
_entity.type
_entity.pdbx_description
1 polymer ?
#
loop_
_entity_poly.entity_id
_entity_poly.type
_entity_poly.pdbx_seq_one_letter_code
_entity_poly.pdbx_strand_id
1 'polypeptide(L)'
;EEVIPEIEEAVKIIITQLNKGGRLIYTGAGTSGRLGVLDAAECPPTFGTPKEQVVGLIAGGQKAFTEAIEGSEDSLDMGKSDLEAINLNENDVVVGLAASGRTPYVIGSLKYANETGTPTVAIACNKNSEIGKVAKIAIEAVPGPEVLTGSTRLKAGTTQKMILNMLSTVSMVGIGKVYKNLMVDVQPTNEKLVSRAENIVMKATDTDRGIAKEKLAESNGNVKLAIIMILLNTDKDSAAERLKDAKGHIRKAL
;
A
#
# COMPACT_ATOMS: atom_id res chain seq x y z
N GLU A 1 18.00 -6.69 0.60
CA GLU A 1 17.90 -8.08 0.11
C GLU A 1 17.72 -9.06 1.26
N GLU A 2 18.52 -8.97 2.33
CA GLU A 2 18.45 -9.88 3.48
C GLU A 2 17.06 -10.02 4.13
N VAL A 3 16.25 -8.96 4.14
CA VAL A 3 14.92 -8.95 4.77
C VAL A 3 13.75 -9.26 3.81
N ILE A 4 14.06 -9.73 2.58
CA ILE A 4 13.02 -10.08 1.60
C ILE A 4 12.07 -11.18 2.13
N PRO A 5 12.54 -12.23 2.84
CA PRO A 5 11.63 -13.25 3.39
C PRO A 5 10.54 -12.68 4.30
N GLU A 6 10.88 -11.74 5.18
CA GLU A 6 9.94 -11.08 6.10
C GLU A 6 9.01 -10.12 5.35
N ILE A 7 9.50 -9.44 4.32
CA ILE A 7 8.66 -8.64 3.42
C ILE A 7 7.64 -9.53 2.70
N GLU A 8 8.07 -10.71 2.21
CA GLU A 8 7.19 -11.67 1.54
C GLU A 8 6.09 -12.17 2.50
N GLU A 9 6.46 -12.48 3.75
CA GLU A 9 5.52 -12.89 4.78
C GLU A 9 4.49 -11.78 5.07
N ALA A 10 4.95 -10.55 5.24
CA ALA A 10 4.09 -9.38 5.44
C ALA A 10 3.12 -9.20 4.26
N VAL A 11 3.62 -9.29 3.02
CA VAL A 11 2.78 -9.18 1.80
C VAL A 11 1.70 -10.26 1.77
N LYS A 12 2.01 -11.51 2.12
CA LYS A 12 1.00 -12.60 2.15
C LYS A 12 -0.14 -12.30 3.13
N ILE A 13 0.20 -11.77 4.30
CA ILE A 13 -0.81 -11.34 5.29
C ILE A 13 -1.63 -10.18 4.76
N ILE A 14 -0.98 -9.15 4.20
CA ILE A 14 -1.66 -7.98 3.64
C ILE A 14 -2.64 -8.40 2.53
N ILE A 15 -2.23 -9.25 1.60
CA ILE A 15 -3.10 -9.78 0.54
C ILE A 15 -4.30 -10.51 1.15
N THR A 16 -4.08 -11.34 2.17
CA THR A 16 -5.16 -12.09 2.84
C THR A 16 -6.19 -11.14 3.46
N GLN A 17 -5.73 -10.09 4.14
CA GLN A 17 -6.57 -9.13 4.85
C GLN A 17 -7.30 -8.18 3.91
N LEU A 18 -6.64 -7.68 2.86
CA LEU A 18 -7.27 -6.89 1.80
C LEU A 18 -8.37 -7.68 1.08
N ASN A 19 -8.19 -8.98 0.84
CA ASN A 19 -9.22 -9.84 0.24
C ASN A 19 -10.43 -10.07 1.16
N LYS A 20 -10.31 -9.85 2.48
CA LYS A 20 -11.42 -9.85 3.44
C LYS A 20 -12.11 -8.48 3.54
N GLY A 21 -11.65 -7.47 2.78
CA GLY A 21 -12.16 -6.11 2.84
C GLY A 21 -11.53 -5.25 3.93
N GLY A 22 -10.45 -5.70 4.56
CA GLY A 22 -9.68 -4.91 5.51
C GLY A 22 -8.76 -3.87 4.85
N ARG A 23 -8.04 -3.13 5.67
CA ARG A 23 -7.16 -2.03 5.25
C ARG A 23 -5.68 -2.31 5.56
N LEU A 24 -4.79 -1.68 4.80
CA LEU A 24 -3.37 -1.58 5.13
C LEU A 24 -3.12 -0.23 5.82
N ILE A 25 -2.69 -0.25 7.07
CA ILE A 25 -2.52 0.96 7.89
C ILE A 25 -1.05 1.13 8.25
N TYR A 26 -0.44 2.21 7.79
CA TYR A 26 0.89 2.64 8.21
C TYR A 26 0.79 3.56 9.43
N THR A 27 1.67 3.38 10.41
CA THR A 27 1.76 4.27 11.59
C THR A 27 3.23 4.62 11.88
N GLY A 28 3.52 5.90 12.11
CA GLY A 28 4.88 6.36 12.37
C GLY A 28 4.95 7.81 12.83
N ALA A 29 6.13 8.24 13.25
CA ALA A 29 6.40 9.65 13.59
C ALA A 29 7.41 10.27 12.62
N GLY A 30 7.40 11.60 12.52
CA GLY A 30 8.35 12.37 11.72
C GLY A 30 8.47 11.84 10.28
N THR A 31 9.71 11.62 9.81
CA THR A 31 9.96 11.09 8.46
C THR A 31 9.30 9.73 8.22
N SER A 32 9.26 8.85 9.21
CA SER A 32 8.66 7.51 9.07
C SER A 32 7.16 7.61 8.79
N GLY A 33 6.45 8.44 9.57
CA GLY A 33 5.03 8.72 9.36
C GLY A 33 4.76 9.38 8.01
N ARG A 34 5.57 10.37 7.60
CA ARG A 34 5.43 11.03 6.29
C ARG A 34 5.60 10.06 5.12
N LEU A 35 6.52 9.12 5.22
CA LEU A 35 6.71 8.09 4.19
C LEU A 35 5.52 7.13 4.10
N GLY A 36 4.93 6.75 5.24
CA GLY A 36 3.68 5.97 5.26
C GLY A 36 2.51 6.73 4.60
N VAL A 37 2.35 8.02 4.91
CA VAL A 37 1.35 8.88 4.25
C VAL A 37 1.60 9.00 2.75
N LEU A 38 2.87 9.15 2.33
CA LEU A 38 3.26 9.24 0.92
C LEU A 38 2.87 7.97 0.15
N ASP A 39 3.25 6.79 0.63
CA ASP A 39 2.92 5.52 -0.05
C ASP A 39 1.41 5.27 -0.11
N ALA A 40 0.68 5.56 0.97
CA ALA A 40 -0.78 5.48 1.01
C ALA A 40 -1.44 6.42 -0.02
N ALA A 41 -0.96 7.66 -0.14
CA ALA A 41 -1.50 8.65 -1.08
C ALA A 41 -1.30 8.27 -2.56
N GLU A 42 -0.27 7.46 -2.86
CA GLU A 42 0.00 6.97 -4.22
C GLU A 42 -0.89 5.78 -4.60
N CYS A 43 -1.54 5.10 -3.64
CA CYS A 43 -2.35 3.91 -3.93
C CYS A 43 -3.61 4.20 -4.78
N PRO A 44 -4.46 5.20 -4.48
CA PRO A 44 -5.64 5.50 -5.30
C PRO A 44 -5.35 5.84 -6.77
N PRO A 45 -4.43 6.77 -7.11
CA PRO A 45 -4.16 7.08 -8.52
C PRO A 45 -3.42 5.96 -9.27
N THR A 46 -2.71 5.07 -8.56
CA THR A 46 -1.92 3.98 -9.14
C THR A 46 -2.75 2.71 -9.33
N PHE A 47 -3.52 2.31 -8.32
CA PHE A 47 -4.22 1.01 -8.28
C PHE A 47 -5.75 1.17 -8.25
N GLY A 48 -6.28 2.39 -8.39
CA GLY A 48 -7.72 2.63 -8.40
C GLY A 48 -8.40 2.19 -7.12
N THR A 49 -7.70 2.30 -5.98
CA THR A 49 -8.22 1.91 -4.67
C THR A 49 -9.03 3.06 -4.06
N PRO A 50 -10.02 2.77 -3.20
CA PRO A 50 -10.55 3.75 -2.27
C PRO A 50 -9.42 4.33 -1.40
N LYS A 51 -9.59 5.58 -0.93
CA LYS A 51 -8.59 6.24 -0.08
C LYS A 51 -8.43 5.55 1.27
N GLU A 52 -9.46 4.85 1.70
CA GLU A 52 -9.56 4.19 3.00
C GLU A 52 -8.89 2.82 3.00
N GLN A 53 -8.57 2.26 1.82
CA GLN A 53 -7.98 0.92 1.71
C GLN A 53 -6.50 0.89 2.15
N VAL A 54 -5.77 1.99 1.95
CA VAL A 54 -4.40 2.17 2.42
C VAL A 54 -4.32 3.51 3.15
N VAL A 55 -4.00 3.49 4.44
CA VAL A 55 -4.07 4.66 5.33
C VAL A 55 -2.70 4.93 5.93
N GLY A 56 -2.28 6.19 5.93
CA GLY A 56 -1.09 6.63 6.65
C GLY A 56 -1.45 7.47 7.88
N LEU A 57 -1.04 7.02 9.05
CA LEU A 57 -1.13 7.73 10.32
C LEU A 57 0.23 8.30 10.69
N ILE A 58 0.23 9.54 11.15
CA ILE A 58 1.43 10.27 11.57
C ILE A 58 1.21 10.87 12.95
N ALA A 59 2.14 10.62 13.87
CA ALA A 59 2.13 11.23 15.20
C ALA A 59 2.04 12.76 15.11
N GLY A 60 1.09 13.37 15.83
CA GLY A 60 0.81 14.80 15.74
C GLY A 60 -0.19 15.18 14.63
N GLY A 61 -0.74 14.20 13.90
CA GLY A 61 -1.83 14.39 12.94
C GLY A 61 -1.42 15.16 11.69
N GLN A 62 -2.42 15.71 10.98
CA GLN A 62 -2.21 16.32 9.66
C GLN A 62 -1.17 17.46 9.65
N LYS A 63 -1.06 18.24 10.74
CA LYS A 63 -0.05 19.30 10.87
C LYS A 63 1.38 18.76 10.85
N ALA A 64 1.60 17.55 11.36
CA ALA A 64 2.91 16.90 11.37
C ALA A 64 3.42 16.54 9.95
N PHE A 65 2.53 16.57 8.95
CA PHE A 65 2.93 16.35 7.56
C PHE A 65 3.85 17.47 7.05
N THR A 66 3.52 18.73 7.33
CA THR A 66 4.28 19.92 6.88
C THR A 66 5.24 20.44 7.93
N GLU A 67 4.95 20.24 9.22
CA GLU A 67 5.72 20.77 10.33
C GLU A 67 6.21 19.64 11.26
N ALA A 68 7.26 19.89 12.04
CA ALA A 68 7.65 18.96 13.09
C ALA A 68 6.87 19.30 14.37
N ILE A 69 6.20 18.30 14.95
CA ILE A 69 5.45 18.45 16.20
C ILE A 69 6.25 17.78 17.32
N GLU A 70 6.87 18.59 18.18
CA GLU A 70 7.65 18.11 19.33
C GLU A 70 6.80 17.29 20.30
N GLY A 71 7.41 16.25 20.89
CA GLY A 71 6.79 15.38 21.90
C GLY A 71 5.73 14.41 21.38
N SER A 72 5.31 14.52 20.12
CA SER A 72 4.29 13.62 19.58
C SER A 72 4.75 12.17 19.45
N GLU A 73 6.04 11.95 19.22
CA GLU A 73 6.61 10.61 19.06
C GLU A 73 6.79 9.86 20.40
N ASP A 74 6.78 10.59 21.52
CA ASP A 74 7.04 10.06 22.87
C ASP A 74 5.77 9.55 23.57
N SER A 75 4.58 9.76 23.01
CA SER A 75 3.33 9.29 23.60
C SER A 75 3.01 7.86 23.19
N LEU A 76 2.96 6.94 24.15
CA LEU A 76 2.45 5.58 23.95
C LEU A 76 0.95 5.57 23.62
N ASP A 77 0.17 6.48 24.21
CA ASP A 77 -1.30 6.44 24.11
C ASP A 77 -1.82 7.00 22.79
N MET A 78 -1.17 8.02 22.22
CA MET A 78 -1.64 8.62 20.97
C MET A 78 -1.68 7.63 19.80
N GLY A 79 -0.72 6.70 19.74
CA GLY A 79 -0.70 5.67 18.70
C GLY A 79 -1.89 4.72 18.77
N LYS A 80 -2.44 4.49 19.97
CA LYS A 80 -3.68 3.76 20.20
C LYS A 80 -4.89 4.62 19.82
N SER A 81 -4.95 5.87 20.30
CA SER A 81 -6.07 6.77 20.03
C SER A 81 -6.29 7.02 18.53
N ASP A 82 -5.22 7.14 17.75
CA ASP A 82 -5.32 7.31 16.30
C ASP A 82 -5.89 6.06 15.60
N LEU A 83 -5.57 4.87 16.10
CA LEU A 83 -6.11 3.61 15.59
C LEU A 83 -7.59 3.41 15.99
N GLU A 84 -7.95 3.80 17.22
CA GLU A 84 -9.34 3.84 17.69
C GLU A 84 -10.18 4.80 16.83
N ALA A 85 -9.66 5.99 16.53
CA ALA A 85 -10.35 7.00 15.74
C ALA A 85 -10.70 6.55 14.32
N ILE A 86 -9.93 5.62 13.75
CA ILE A 86 -10.23 5.02 12.43
C ILE A 86 -10.96 3.67 12.54
N ASN A 87 -11.46 3.31 13.73
CA ASN A 87 -12.16 2.05 14.01
C ASN A 87 -11.35 0.83 13.55
N LEU A 88 -10.10 0.70 14.03
CA LEU A 88 -9.27 -0.47 13.77
C LEU A 88 -10.04 -1.76 14.10
N ASN A 89 -9.94 -2.76 13.22
CA ASN A 89 -10.53 -4.08 13.45
C ASN A 89 -9.58 -5.22 13.03
N GLU A 90 -10.00 -6.44 13.29
CA GLU A 90 -9.22 -7.67 13.06
C GLU A 90 -8.98 -8.00 11.59
N ASN A 91 -9.71 -7.38 10.65
CA ASN A 91 -9.50 -7.53 9.22
C ASN A 91 -8.40 -6.61 8.69
N ASP A 92 -7.98 -5.59 9.45
CA ASP A 92 -6.91 -4.67 9.02
C ASP A 92 -5.52 -5.31 9.13
N VAL A 93 -4.48 -4.57 8.72
CA VAL A 93 -3.07 -4.83 9.04
C VAL A 93 -2.43 -3.52 9.47
N VAL A 94 -1.71 -3.53 10.59
CA VAL A 94 -0.96 -2.36 11.07
C VAL A 94 0.53 -2.55 10.85
N VAL A 95 1.14 -1.62 10.13
CA VAL A 95 2.58 -1.58 9.86
C VAL A 95 3.18 -0.38 10.59
N GLY A 96 3.95 -0.64 11.63
CA GLY A 96 4.63 0.37 12.45
C GLY A 96 6.02 0.70 11.92
N LEU A 97 6.29 2.00 11.70
CA LEU A 97 7.57 2.47 11.16
C LEU A 97 8.32 3.34 12.17
N ALA A 98 9.50 2.89 12.58
CA ALA A 98 10.45 3.71 13.31
C ALA A 98 11.89 3.32 12.97
N ALA A 99 12.65 4.23 12.35
CA ALA A 99 14.06 3.97 12.04
C ALA A 99 14.87 3.59 13.30
N SER A 100 14.59 4.25 14.43
CA SER A 100 15.21 3.96 15.74
C SER A 100 14.82 2.59 16.29
N GLY A 101 13.70 2.02 15.86
CA GLY A 101 13.14 0.79 16.36
C GLY A 101 12.50 0.88 17.75
N ARG A 102 12.39 2.08 18.34
CA ARG A 102 11.97 2.25 19.75
C ARG A 102 11.01 3.40 20.01
N THR A 103 10.45 4.02 18.97
CA THR A 103 9.57 5.18 19.10
C THR A 103 8.30 4.81 19.88
N PRO A 104 8.01 5.45 21.04
CA PRO A 104 6.88 5.11 21.89
C PRO A 104 5.52 5.12 21.18
N TYR A 105 5.22 6.13 20.35
CA TYR A 105 3.99 6.18 19.56
C TYR A 105 3.76 4.90 18.74
N VAL A 106 4.80 4.40 18.09
CA VAL A 106 4.72 3.20 17.25
C VAL A 106 4.58 1.93 18.11
N ILE A 107 5.28 1.86 19.24
CA ILE A 107 5.13 0.76 20.21
C ILE A 107 3.67 0.69 20.69
N GLY A 108 3.09 1.82 21.06
CA GLY A 108 1.69 1.92 21.50
C GLY A 108 0.70 1.47 20.43
N SER A 109 0.87 1.95 19.20
CA SER A 109 0.06 1.50 18.06
C SER A 109 0.12 -0.01 17.85
N LEU A 110 1.31 -0.60 17.84
CA LEU A 110 1.48 -2.04 17.60
C LEU A 110 0.93 -2.89 18.76
N LYS A 111 1.10 -2.45 20.01
CA LYS A 111 0.51 -3.13 21.17
C LYS A 111 -1.01 -3.16 21.08
N TYR A 112 -1.63 -2.02 20.82
CA TYR A 112 -3.08 -1.94 20.67
C TYR A 112 -3.60 -2.79 19.51
N ALA A 113 -2.93 -2.75 18.36
CA ALA A 113 -3.30 -3.60 17.22
C ALA A 113 -3.21 -5.11 17.52
N ASN A 114 -2.26 -5.52 18.37
CA ASN A 114 -2.21 -6.91 18.83
C ASN A 114 -3.38 -7.26 19.78
N GLU A 115 -3.77 -6.33 20.66
CA GLU A 115 -4.93 -6.50 21.56
C GLU A 115 -6.24 -6.69 20.79
N THR A 116 -6.39 -6.05 19.62
CA THR A 116 -7.54 -6.20 18.73
C THR A 116 -7.47 -7.43 17.82
N GLY A 117 -6.42 -8.25 17.93
CA GLY A 117 -6.20 -9.43 17.08
C GLY A 117 -5.69 -9.10 15.67
N THR A 118 -5.52 -7.82 15.35
CA THR A 118 -5.05 -7.34 14.04
C THR A 118 -3.60 -7.81 13.80
N PRO A 119 -3.27 -8.32 12.60
CA PRO A 119 -1.89 -8.61 12.23
C PRO A 119 -1.01 -7.34 12.27
N THR A 120 0.20 -7.49 12.80
CA THR A 120 1.15 -6.39 12.99
C THR A 120 2.49 -6.67 12.32
N VAL A 121 3.05 -5.65 11.68
CA VAL A 121 4.38 -5.66 11.05
C VAL A 121 5.16 -4.47 11.59
N ALA A 122 6.44 -4.65 11.91
CA ALA A 122 7.34 -3.56 12.29
C ALA A 122 8.43 -3.36 11.23
N ILE A 123 8.73 -2.10 10.91
CA ILE A 123 9.86 -1.73 10.05
C ILE A 123 10.83 -0.87 10.86
N ALA A 124 12.01 -1.41 11.13
CA ALA A 124 13.09 -0.75 11.86
C ALA A 124 14.41 -0.78 11.09
N CYS A 125 15.30 0.17 11.40
CA CYS A 125 16.66 0.21 10.86
C CYS A 125 17.74 -0.16 11.89
N ASN A 126 17.32 -0.83 12.97
CA ASN A 126 18.16 -1.44 14.00
C ASN A 126 17.71 -2.89 14.19
N LYS A 127 18.66 -3.78 14.51
CA LYS A 127 18.34 -5.16 14.92
C LYS A 127 17.78 -5.21 16.34
N ASN A 128 16.97 -6.22 16.64
CA ASN A 128 16.37 -6.47 17.95
C ASN A 128 15.60 -5.27 18.50
N SER A 129 14.92 -4.55 17.61
CA SER A 129 14.16 -3.35 17.90
C SER A 129 13.01 -3.63 18.87
N GLU A 130 12.65 -2.64 19.68
CA GLU A 130 11.51 -2.75 20.59
C GLU A 130 10.19 -2.91 19.82
N ILE A 131 10.02 -2.21 18.70
CA ILE A 131 8.85 -2.40 17.83
C ILE A 131 8.84 -3.79 17.19
N GLY A 132 10.00 -4.35 16.85
CA GLY A 132 10.13 -5.69 16.29
C GLY A 132 9.75 -6.79 17.28
N LYS A 133 10.06 -6.62 18.57
CA LYS A 133 9.63 -7.53 19.64
C LYS A 133 8.12 -7.50 19.88
N VAL A 134 7.46 -6.39 19.55
CA VAL A 134 6.01 -6.22 19.74
C VAL A 134 5.23 -6.73 18.52
N ALA A 135 5.72 -6.50 17.30
CA ALA A 135 5.02 -6.92 16.09
C ALA A 135 5.09 -8.44 15.87
N LYS A 136 4.09 -9.00 15.15
CA LYS A 136 4.10 -10.40 14.72
C LYS A 136 5.19 -10.67 13.68
N ILE A 137 5.47 -9.71 12.80
CA ILE A 137 6.55 -9.76 11.81
C ILE A 137 7.48 -8.56 12.01
N ALA A 138 8.79 -8.81 12.08
CA ALA A 138 9.81 -7.77 12.21
C ALA A 138 10.67 -7.68 10.94
N ILE A 139 10.55 -6.57 10.21
CA ILE A 139 11.38 -6.25 9.04
C ILE A 139 12.49 -5.30 9.50
N GLU A 140 13.65 -5.87 9.87
CA GLU A 140 14.78 -5.12 10.44
C GLU A 140 15.91 -4.96 9.42
N ALA A 141 15.79 -3.93 8.57
CA ALA A 141 16.73 -3.62 7.50
C ALA A 141 17.72 -2.53 7.94
N VAL A 142 18.98 -2.91 8.19
CA VAL A 142 20.00 -2.02 8.76
C VAL A 142 20.91 -1.46 7.67
N PRO A 143 20.74 -0.18 7.25
CA PRO A 143 21.56 0.42 6.19
C PRO A 143 22.94 0.91 6.69
N GLY A 144 23.28 0.65 7.96
CA GLY A 144 24.48 1.16 8.63
C GLY A 144 24.42 2.64 9.02
N PRO A 145 25.49 3.19 9.61
CA PRO A 145 25.54 4.56 10.14
C PRO A 145 25.26 5.62 9.08
N GLU A 146 24.51 6.66 9.45
CA GLU A 146 24.21 7.78 8.54
C GLU A 146 25.43 8.68 8.30
N VAL A 147 25.50 9.30 7.12
CA VAL A 147 26.59 10.25 6.78
C VAL A 147 26.59 11.48 7.69
N LEU A 148 25.40 11.93 8.11
CA LEU A 148 25.22 12.87 9.20
C LEU A 148 24.68 12.08 10.39
N THR A 149 25.49 11.95 11.44
CA THR A 149 25.17 11.13 12.62
C THR A 149 23.77 11.42 13.14
N GLY A 150 22.94 10.38 13.24
CA GLY A 150 21.56 10.46 13.73
C GLY A 150 20.53 10.96 12.70
N SER A 151 20.93 11.41 11.51
CA SER A 151 20.00 11.90 10.49
C SER A 151 19.35 10.76 9.71
N THR A 152 18.49 9.99 10.38
CA THR A 152 17.80 8.80 9.83
C THR A 152 16.83 9.11 8.70
N ARG A 153 16.56 10.38 8.41
CA ARG A 153 15.80 10.78 7.21
C ARG A 153 16.50 10.39 5.89
N LEU A 154 17.78 10.01 5.94
CA LEU A 154 18.62 9.68 4.80
C LEU A 154 18.50 8.19 4.41
N LYS A 155 19.48 7.35 4.78
CA LYS A 155 19.49 5.95 4.34
C LYS A 155 18.36 5.14 4.98
N ALA A 156 18.08 5.34 6.26
CA ALA A 156 16.97 4.67 6.93
C ALA A 156 15.61 5.07 6.31
N GLY A 157 15.38 6.36 6.04
CA GLY A 157 14.19 6.82 5.32
C GLY A 157 14.07 6.22 3.91
N THR A 158 15.17 6.15 3.17
CA THR A 158 15.18 5.53 1.83
C THR A 158 14.89 4.03 1.91
N THR A 159 15.43 3.35 2.92
CA THR A 159 15.17 1.94 3.20
C THR A 159 13.68 1.70 3.49
N GLN A 160 13.09 2.50 4.38
CA GLN A 160 11.66 2.45 4.69
C GLN A 160 10.81 2.69 3.43
N LYS A 161 11.15 3.67 2.60
CA LYS A 161 10.43 3.94 1.34
C LYS A 161 10.43 2.72 0.42
N MET A 162 11.58 2.08 0.22
CA MET A 162 11.68 0.90 -0.63
C MET A 162 10.82 -0.25 -0.10
N ILE A 163 10.83 -0.49 1.22
CA ILE A 163 10.02 -1.52 1.85
C ILE A 163 8.53 -1.22 1.69
N LEU A 164 8.10 0.02 1.98
CA LEU A 164 6.70 0.46 1.81
C LEU A 164 6.22 0.22 0.38
N ASN A 165 7.01 0.64 -0.62
CA ASN A 165 6.67 0.43 -2.02
C ASN A 165 6.60 -1.05 -2.41
N MET A 166 7.42 -1.92 -1.80
CA MET A 166 7.28 -3.38 -1.97
C MET A 166 5.98 -3.90 -1.36
N LEU A 167 5.66 -3.49 -0.12
CA LEU A 167 4.44 -3.91 0.57
C LEU A 167 3.19 -3.52 -0.22
N SER A 168 3.05 -2.25 -0.60
CA SER A 168 1.89 -1.76 -1.35
C SER A 168 1.83 -2.37 -2.74
N THR A 169 2.90 -2.29 -3.53
CA THR A 169 2.89 -2.74 -4.94
C THR A 169 2.64 -4.24 -5.06
N VAL A 170 3.37 -5.06 -4.31
CA VAL A 170 3.24 -6.53 -4.43
C VAL A 170 1.88 -6.99 -3.87
N SER A 171 1.36 -6.34 -2.83
CA SER A 171 0.02 -6.64 -2.34
C SER A 171 -1.06 -6.30 -3.36
N MET A 172 -0.93 -5.16 -4.05
CA MET A 172 -1.87 -4.74 -5.10
C MET A 172 -1.82 -5.67 -6.32
N VAL A 173 -0.63 -6.19 -6.68
CA VAL A 173 -0.50 -7.27 -7.66
C VAL A 173 -1.26 -8.52 -7.17
N GLY A 174 -1.08 -8.90 -5.91
CA GLY A 174 -1.70 -10.06 -5.27
C GLY A 174 -3.24 -10.02 -5.24
N ILE A 175 -3.85 -8.84 -5.18
CA ILE A 175 -5.30 -8.64 -5.24
C ILE A 175 -5.81 -8.23 -6.64
N GLY A 176 -5.00 -8.45 -7.69
CA GLY A 176 -5.45 -8.34 -9.07
C GLY A 176 -5.51 -6.91 -9.62
N LYS A 177 -4.85 -5.92 -9.01
CA LYS A 177 -4.79 -4.54 -9.53
C LYS A 177 -3.84 -4.35 -10.73
N VAL A 178 -3.06 -5.38 -11.06
CA VAL A 178 -2.03 -5.36 -12.10
C VAL A 178 -2.23 -6.55 -13.06
N TYR A 179 -1.92 -6.35 -14.35
CA TYR A 179 -1.89 -7.41 -15.35
C TYR A 179 -0.58 -7.35 -16.13
N LYS A 180 0.13 -8.46 -16.23
CA LYS A 180 1.55 -8.48 -16.65
C LYS A 180 2.34 -7.50 -15.75
N ASN A 181 2.89 -6.44 -16.33
CA ASN A 181 3.51 -5.31 -15.63
C ASN A 181 2.76 -3.99 -15.87
N LEU A 182 1.49 -4.07 -16.28
CA LEU A 182 0.66 -2.93 -16.66
C LEU A 182 -0.29 -2.54 -15.52
N MET A 183 -0.38 -1.24 -15.29
CA MET A 183 -1.25 -0.59 -14.31
C MET A 183 -2.71 -0.54 -14.81
N VAL A 184 -3.37 -1.69 -14.84
CA VAL A 184 -4.69 -1.86 -15.47
C VAL A 184 -5.87 -1.35 -14.64
N ASP A 185 -5.64 -0.83 -13.44
CA ASP A 185 -6.69 -0.22 -12.60
C ASP A 185 -6.45 1.30 -12.40
N VAL A 186 -5.78 1.92 -13.38
CA VAL A 186 -5.53 3.36 -13.41
C VAL A 186 -6.85 4.15 -13.57
N GLN A 187 -6.99 5.24 -12.82
CA GLN A 187 -8.15 6.13 -12.92
C GLN A 187 -7.87 7.28 -13.92
N PRO A 188 -8.53 7.35 -15.08
CA PRO A 188 -8.24 8.33 -16.12
C PRO A 188 -8.83 9.72 -15.80
N THR A 189 -8.35 10.38 -14.74
CA THR A 189 -8.88 11.67 -14.24
C THR A 189 -8.33 12.91 -14.94
N ASN A 190 -7.36 12.75 -15.83
CA ASN A 190 -6.77 13.83 -16.62
C ASN A 190 -6.27 13.30 -17.97
N GLU A 191 -5.97 14.18 -18.92
CA GLU A 191 -5.56 13.82 -20.29
C GLU A 191 -4.35 12.86 -20.34
N LYS A 192 -3.39 13.04 -19.44
CA LYS A 192 -2.23 12.14 -19.31
C LYS A 192 -2.66 10.73 -18.92
N LEU A 193 -3.61 10.60 -17.98
CA LEU A 193 -4.10 9.31 -17.51
C LEU A 193 -5.05 8.65 -18.53
N VAL A 194 -5.83 9.43 -19.29
CA VAL A 194 -6.61 8.93 -20.44
C VAL A 194 -5.67 8.33 -21.49
N SER A 195 -4.66 9.09 -21.92
CA SER A 195 -3.66 8.61 -22.88
C SER A 195 -2.90 7.38 -22.37
N ARG A 196 -2.65 7.30 -21.06
CA ARG A 196 -2.04 6.14 -20.43
C ARG A 196 -2.97 4.92 -20.48
N ALA A 197 -4.26 5.08 -20.20
CA ALA A 197 -5.25 4.00 -20.29
C ALA A 197 -5.30 3.40 -21.71
N GLU A 198 -5.36 4.25 -22.75
CA GLU A 198 -5.31 3.81 -24.15
C GLU A 198 -4.05 2.99 -24.44
N ASN A 199 -2.88 3.50 -24.06
CA ASN A 199 -1.61 2.82 -24.26
C ASN A 199 -1.52 1.48 -23.50
N ILE A 200 -2.14 1.37 -22.33
CA ILE A 200 -2.19 0.12 -21.57
C ILE A 200 -3.05 -0.91 -22.29
N VAL A 201 -4.24 -0.52 -22.77
CA VAL A 201 -5.11 -1.43 -23.53
C VAL A 201 -4.41 -1.92 -24.79
N MET A 202 -3.78 -1.02 -25.55
CA MET A 202 -2.99 -1.38 -26.73
C MET A 202 -1.88 -2.39 -26.38
N LYS A 203 -1.05 -2.10 -25.37
CA LYS A 203 0.03 -3.01 -24.97
C LYS A 203 -0.45 -4.35 -24.40
N ALA A 204 -1.63 -4.37 -23.79
CA ALA A 204 -2.18 -5.58 -23.19
C ALA A 204 -2.74 -6.55 -24.24
N THR A 205 -3.23 -6.00 -25.37
CA THR A 205 -4.06 -6.71 -26.35
C THR A 205 -3.52 -6.69 -27.78
N ASP A 206 -2.41 -5.98 -28.01
CA ASP A 206 -1.78 -5.76 -29.33
C ASP A 206 -2.74 -5.12 -30.37
N THR A 207 -3.75 -4.38 -29.90
CA THR A 207 -4.71 -3.65 -30.74
C THR A 207 -4.25 -2.23 -31.08
N ASP A 208 -4.90 -1.61 -32.06
CA ASP A 208 -4.68 -0.20 -32.41
C ASP A 208 -5.37 0.79 -31.44
N ARG A 209 -5.00 2.07 -31.54
CA ARG A 209 -5.53 3.12 -30.66
C ARG A 209 -7.02 3.39 -30.87
N GLY A 210 -7.55 3.19 -32.08
CA GLY A 210 -8.96 3.38 -32.38
C GLY A 210 -9.83 2.39 -31.60
N ILE A 211 -9.50 1.10 -31.70
CA ILE A 211 -10.16 0.02 -30.95
C ILE A 211 -9.99 0.23 -29.44
N ALA A 212 -8.80 0.61 -28.99
CA ALA A 212 -8.57 0.87 -27.57
C ALA A 212 -9.47 2.00 -27.03
N LYS A 213 -9.62 3.10 -27.79
CA LYS A 213 -10.53 4.21 -27.43
C LYS A 213 -11.98 3.78 -27.40
N GLU A 214 -12.43 3.06 -28.43
CA GLU A 214 -13.79 2.55 -28.52
C GLU A 214 -14.13 1.65 -27.33
N LYS A 215 -13.28 0.66 -27.03
CA LYS A 215 -13.52 -0.28 -25.93
C LYS A 215 -13.38 0.35 -24.56
N LEU A 216 -12.53 1.36 -24.40
CA LEU A 216 -12.51 2.18 -23.18
C LEU A 216 -13.79 3.00 -23.01
N ALA A 217 -14.37 3.52 -24.09
CA ALA A 217 -15.65 4.24 -24.01
C ALA A 217 -16.79 3.29 -23.62
N GLU A 218 -16.88 2.12 -24.26
CA GLU A 218 -17.87 1.08 -23.90
C GLU A 218 -17.73 0.61 -22.44
N SER A 219 -16.50 0.50 -21.95
CA SER A 219 -16.21 0.08 -20.58
C SER A 219 -16.32 1.21 -19.53
N ASN A 220 -16.81 2.39 -19.89
CA ASN A 220 -16.85 3.59 -19.03
C ASN A 220 -15.48 3.96 -18.44
N GLY A 221 -14.41 3.82 -19.22
CA GLY A 221 -13.04 4.09 -18.82
C GLY A 221 -12.38 2.97 -18.02
N ASN A 222 -13.06 1.83 -17.79
CA ASN A 222 -12.48 0.70 -17.08
C ASN A 222 -11.52 -0.09 -17.98
N VAL A 223 -10.23 0.04 -17.70
CA VAL A 223 -9.15 -0.58 -18.49
C VAL A 223 -9.20 -2.11 -18.42
N LYS A 224 -9.50 -2.72 -17.25
CA LYS A 224 -9.59 -4.18 -17.12
C LYS A 224 -10.69 -4.77 -18.00
N LEU A 225 -11.87 -4.16 -17.95
CA LEU A 225 -13.00 -4.57 -18.78
C LEU A 225 -12.68 -4.43 -20.27
N ALA A 226 -12.11 -3.30 -20.69
CA ALA A 226 -11.72 -3.09 -22.08
C ALA A 226 -10.75 -4.17 -22.57
N ILE A 227 -9.76 -4.56 -21.76
CA ILE A 227 -8.82 -5.64 -22.08
C ILE A 227 -9.53 -6.98 -22.26
N ILE A 228 -10.45 -7.34 -21.37
CA ILE A 228 -11.20 -8.60 -21.45
C ILE A 228 -12.13 -8.62 -22.67
N MET A 229 -12.85 -7.52 -22.92
CA MET A 229 -13.73 -7.38 -24.08
C MET A 229 -12.99 -7.61 -25.39
N ILE A 230 -11.77 -7.07 -25.52
CA ILE A 230 -10.93 -7.25 -26.71
C ILE A 230 -10.42 -8.69 -26.81
N LEU A 231 -9.81 -9.22 -25.75
CA LEU A 231 -9.14 -10.52 -25.80
C LEU A 231 -10.11 -11.70 -25.96
N LEU A 232 -11.34 -11.57 -25.46
CA LEU A 232 -12.37 -12.61 -25.56
C LEU A 232 -13.43 -12.32 -26.63
N ASN A 233 -13.33 -11.18 -27.31
CA ASN A 233 -14.33 -10.71 -28.27
C ASN A 233 -15.77 -10.79 -27.72
N THR A 234 -15.99 -10.17 -26.56
CA THR A 234 -17.24 -10.26 -25.80
C THR A 234 -17.79 -8.88 -25.44
N ASP A 235 -19.10 -8.80 -25.18
CA ASP A 235 -19.74 -7.60 -24.68
C ASP A 235 -19.30 -7.26 -23.24
N LYS A 236 -19.67 -6.04 -22.81
CA LYS A 236 -19.32 -5.48 -21.51
C LYS A 236 -19.86 -6.28 -20.33
N ASP A 237 -21.09 -6.79 -20.41
CA ASP A 237 -21.76 -7.45 -19.29
C ASP A 237 -21.13 -8.83 -19.07
N SER A 238 -20.92 -9.58 -20.14
CA SER A 238 -20.18 -10.84 -20.15
C SER A 238 -18.73 -10.67 -19.63
N ALA A 239 -18.03 -9.59 -20.04
CA ALA A 239 -16.70 -9.28 -19.53
C ALA A 239 -16.71 -8.92 -18.03
N ALA A 240 -17.74 -8.20 -17.57
CA ALA A 240 -17.89 -7.82 -16.18
C ALA A 240 -18.17 -9.02 -15.27
N GLU A 241 -19.00 -9.96 -15.72
CA GLU A 241 -19.27 -11.20 -15.00
C GLU A 241 -17.99 -12.03 -14.85
N ARG A 242 -17.24 -12.24 -15.94
CA ARG A 242 -15.94 -12.93 -15.90
C ARG A 242 -14.94 -12.26 -14.97
N LEU A 243 -14.85 -10.93 -15.01
CA LEU A 243 -13.93 -10.19 -14.15
C LEU A 243 -14.32 -10.31 -12.67
N LYS A 244 -15.62 -10.33 -12.37
CA LYS A 244 -16.16 -10.54 -11.02
C LYS A 244 -15.82 -11.93 -10.50
N ASP A 245 -16.08 -12.97 -11.28
CA ASP A 245 -15.78 -14.37 -10.91
C ASP A 245 -14.27 -14.59 -10.70
N ALA A 246 -13.45 -13.93 -11.51
CA ALA A 246 -12.01 -13.90 -11.39
C ALA A 246 -11.47 -13.03 -10.23
N LYS A 247 -12.35 -12.42 -9.43
CA LYS A 247 -12.01 -11.47 -8.35
C LYS A 247 -11.08 -10.34 -8.82
N GLY A 248 -11.36 -9.78 -9.99
CA GLY A 248 -10.61 -8.67 -10.55
C GLY A 248 -9.29 -9.04 -11.26
N HIS A 249 -8.90 -10.32 -11.30
CA HIS A 249 -7.69 -10.77 -11.99
C HIS A 249 -7.95 -11.03 -13.47
N ILE A 250 -7.41 -10.18 -14.36
CA ILE A 250 -7.55 -10.36 -15.82
C ILE A 250 -7.11 -11.76 -16.26
N ARG A 251 -5.94 -12.25 -15.83
CA ARG A 251 -5.41 -13.56 -16.25
C ARG A 251 -6.30 -14.75 -15.89
N LYS A 252 -7.14 -14.63 -14.86
CA LYS A 252 -8.09 -15.68 -14.47
C LYS A 252 -9.45 -15.53 -15.18
N ALA A 253 -9.74 -14.33 -15.71
CA ALA A 253 -10.98 -14.04 -16.43
C ALA A 253 -10.91 -14.41 -17.92
N LEU A 254 -9.69 -14.42 -18.49
CA LEU A 254 -9.37 -14.94 -19.82
C LEU A 254 -9.47 -16.47 -19.83
#